data_AF-M0L0N1-F1
#
_entry.id   AF-M0L0N1-F1
#
_cell.length_a   1.000
_cell.length_b   1.000
_cell.length_c   1.000
_cell.angle_alpha   90.00
_cell.angle_beta   90.00
_cell.angle_gamma   90.00
#
_symmetry.space_group_name_H-M   'P 1'
#
loop_
_entity.id
_entity.type
_entity.pdbx_description
1 polymer ?
#
loop_
_entity_poly.entity_id
_entity_poly.type
_entity_poly.pdbx_seq_one_letter_code
_entity_poly.pdbx_strand_id
1 'polypeptide(L)'
;ITATEGTDLVGTVGSVDVWPNAINVIPETVEFTLDFRSYDDAVVDAAVEQIREEVAHAAEREGLEYEIEEIMRVDADPFDQNCIDTVVEAAETVGCEYTRLVSGAGHDANYLNKIAPTSMIFVPSVDGISHRESEFTEWDDIVTGTAVLLNAVQAKAAE
;
A
#
# COMPACT_ATOMS: atom_id res chain seq x y z
N ILE A 1 4.56 -10.98 1.25
CA ILE A 1 3.69 -9.92 0.71
C ILE A 1 2.39 -10.61 0.38
N THR A 2 1.49 -10.68 1.36
CA THR A 2 0.16 -11.28 1.18
C THR A 2 -0.62 -10.36 0.26
N ALA A 3 -0.75 -10.78 -0.99
CA ALA A 3 -1.72 -10.24 -1.93
C ALA A 3 -3.07 -10.15 -1.21
N THR A 4 -3.64 -8.95 -1.18
CA THR A 4 -5.04 -8.78 -0.82
C THR A 4 -5.84 -9.51 -1.89
N GLU A 5 -6.53 -10.59 -1.51
CA GLU A 5 -7.54 -11.24 -2.35
C GLU A 5 -8.78 -10.32 -2.50
N GLY A 6 -8.58 -9.04 -2.81
CA GLY A 6 -9.62 -8.05 -3.05
C GLY A 6 -10.10 -7.24 -1.84
N THR A 7 -9.49 -7.34 -0.66
CA THR A 7 -9.83 -6.48 0.50
C THR A 7 -8.79 -5.38 0.68
N ASP A 8 -9.23 -4.11 0.62
CA ASP A 8 -8.41 -2.88 0.73
C ASP A 8 -7.49 -2.85 1.97
N LEU A 9 -7.94 -3.43 3.07
CA LEU A 9 -7.20 -3.45 4.34
C LEU A 9 -6.29 -4.68 4.48
N VAL A 10 -5.03 -4.44 4.82
CA VAL A 10 -4.11 -5.45 5.39
C VAL A 10 -3.71 -5.08 6.81
N GLY A 11 -3.59 -6.09 7.66
CA GLY A 11 -3.07 -5.98 9.03
C GLY A 11 -1.99 -7.02 9.26
N THR A 12 -0.84 -6.62 9.82
CA THR A 12 0.31 -7.51 10.03
C THR A 12 0.86 -7.35 11.44
N VAL A 13 1.06 -8.48 12.14
CA VAL A 13 1.97 -8.54 13.28
C VAL A 13 3.37 -8.81 12.76
N GLY A 14 4.23 -7.78 12.76
CA GLY A 14 5.55 -7.86 12.13
C GLY A 14 6.63 -8.47 13.05
N SER A 15 6.48 -8.29 14.36
CA SER A 15 7.39 -8.78 15.39
C SER A 15 6.62 -9.10 16.67
N VAL A 16 7.12 -10.07 17.43
CA VAL A 16 6.63 -10.43 18.76
C VAL A 16 7.83 -10.78 19.63
N ASP A 17 8.00 -10.04 20.71
CA ASP A 17 9.00 -10.25 21.73
C ASP A 17 8.33 -10.69 23.03
N VAL A 18 8.57 -11.93 23.42
CA VAL A 18 8.01 -12.54 24.63
C VAL A 18 9.07 -12.49 25.72
N TRP A 19 8.70 -12.10 26.94
CA TRP A 19 9.61 -12.10 28.09
C TRP A 19 9.01 -12.86 29.28
N PRO A 20 9.77 -13.71 30.00
CA PRO A 20 11.21 -13.97 29.85
C PRO A 20 11.56 -15.00 28.76
N ASN A 21 10.59 -15.46 27.96
CA ASN A 21 10.77 -16.45 26.90
C ASN A 21 11.37 -17.80 27.34
N ALA A 22 11.04 -18.27 28.53
CA ALA A 22 11.50 -19.57 29.03
C ALA A 22 10.38 -20.61 28.92
N ILE A 23 10.72 -21.81 28.44
CA ILE A 23 9.77 -22.90 28.13
C ILE A 23 8.83 -23.28 29.29
N ASN A 24 9.25 -23.02 30.52
CA ASN A 24 8.56 -23.41 31.76
C ASN A 24 8.20 -22.20 32.66
N VAL A 25 8.29 -20.98 32.14
CA VAL A 25 7.93 -19.75 32.87
C VAL A 25 6.81 -19.06 32.11
N ILE A 26 5.73 -18.72 32.81
CA ILE A 26 4.62 -17.95 32.23
C ILE A 26 5.18 -16.57 31.82
N PRO A 27 4.94 -16.10 30.58
CA PRO A 27 5.36 -14.77 30.17
C PRO A 27 4.79 -13.68 31.08
N GLU A 28 5.64 -12.74 31.49
CA GLU A 28 5.24 -11.56 32.26
C GLU A 28 4.95 -10.38 31.33
N THR A 29 5.61 -10.30 30.17
CA THR A 29 5.41 -9.22 29.20
C THR A 29 5.52 -9.77 27.79
N VAL A 30 4.65 -9.29 26.90
CA VAL A 30 4.72 -9.54 25.46
C VAL A 30 4.60 -8.19 24.76
N GLU A 31 5.62 -7.84 23.98
CA GLU A 31 5.64 -6.66 23.12
C GLU A 31 5.50 -7.13 21.67
N PHE A 32 4.68 -6.45 20.87
CA PHE A 32 4.50 -6.80 19.47
C PHE A 32 4.13 -5.57 18.65
N THR A 33 4.43 -5.64 17.35
CA THR A 33 4.11 -4.56 16.40
C THR A 33 2.85 -4.87 15.62
N LEU A 34 2.14 -3.82 15.21
CA LEU A 34 1.01 -3.90 14.30
C LEU A 34 1.22 -2.88 13.16
N ASP A 35 1.05 -3.34 11.93
CA ASP A 35 1.09 -2.52 10.70
C ASP A 35 -0.25 -2.68 9.97
N PHE A 36 -0.99 -1.58 9.83
CA PHE A 36 -2.23 -1.51 9.05
C PHE A 36 -2.01 -0.65 7.81
N ARG A 37 -2.48 -1.14 6.66
CA ARG A 37 -2.45 -0.39 5.40
C ARG A 37 -3.76 -0.55 4.67
N SER A 38 -4.26 0.57 4.14
CA SER A 38 -5.41 0.67 3.26
C SER A 38 -5.17 1.83 2.31
N TYR A 39 -5.90 1.88 1.20
CA TYR A 39 -5.90 3.05 0.33
C TYR A 39 -6.84 4.17 0.83
N ASP A 40 -7.66 3.87 1.84
CA ASP A 40 -8.57 4.79 2.51
C ASP A 40 -8.18 4.97 3.99
N ASP A 41 -7.83 6.19 4.37
CA ASP A 41 -7.47 6.55 5.74
C ASP A 41 -8.59 6.22 6.74
N ALA A 42 -9.86 6.33 6.34
CA ALA A 42 -10.98 6.00 7.21
C ALA A 42 -11.05 4.50 7.53
N VAL A 43 -10.60 3.65 6.59
CA VAL A 43 -10.52 2.21 6.81
C VAL A 43 -9.38 1.88 7.78
N VAL A 44 -8.24 2.55 7.67
CA VAL A 44 -7.14 2.42 8.63
C VAL A 44 -7.58 2.89 10.03
N ASP A 45 -8.21 4.05 10.13
CA ASP A 45 -8.71 4.61 11.39
C ASP A 45 -9.69 3.65 12.07
N ALA A 46 -10.63 3.08 11.31
CA ALA A 46 -11.59 2.11 11.82
C ALA A 46 -10.92 0.81 12.31
N ALA A 47 -9.87 0.34 11.62
CA ALA A 47 -9.11 -0.84 12.03
C ALA A 47 -8.30 -0.60 13.31
N VAL A 48 -7.66 0.56 13.41
CA VAL A 48 -6.89 0.97 14.60
C VAL A 48 -7.82 1.07 15.81
N GLU A 49 -9.00 1.68 15.66
CA GLU A 49 -9.97 1.79 16.75
C GLU A 49 -10.45 0.42 17.22
N GLN A 50 -10.82 -0.47 16.28
CA GLN A 50 -11.22 -1.84 16.62
C GLN A 50 -10.13 -2.59 17.38
N ILE A 51 -8.86 -2.45 16.98
CA ILE A 51 -7.76 -3.07 17.73
C ILE A 51 -7.58 -2.47 19.11
N ARG A 52 -7.71 -1.16 19.27
CA ARG A 52 -7.62 -0.52 20.59
C ARG A 52 -8.69 -1.06 21.53
N GLU A 53 -9.93 -1.21 21.04
CA GLU A 53 -11.03 -1.82 21.78
C GLU A 53 -10.75 -3.29 22.13
N GLU A 54 -10.31 -4.10 21.16
CA GLU A 54 -10.01 -5.52 21.38
C GLU A 54 -8.85 -5.75 22.36
N VAL A 55 -7.80 -4.93 22.30
CA VAL A 55 -6.68 -4.99 23.27
C VAL A 55 -7.18 -4.62 24.66
N ALA A 56 -8.02 -3.59 24.80
CA ALA A 56 -8.60 -3.20 26.08
C ALA A 56 -9.45 -4.34 26.68
N HIS A 57 -10.33 -4.94 25.87
CA HIS A 57 -11.16 -6.07 26.29
C HIS A 57 -10.33 -7.31 26.67
N ALA A 58 -9.28 -7.62 25.90
CA ALA A 58 -8.39 -8.73 26.20
C ALA A 58 -7.63 -8.48 27.52
N ALA A 59 -7.11 -7.28 27.72
CA ALA A 59 -6.40 -6.91 28.94
C ALA A 59 -7.31 -6.97 30.17
N GLU A 60 -8.54 -6.45 30.08
CA GLU A 60 -9.53 -6.55 31.17
C GLU A 60 -9.88 -8.01 31.49
N ARG A 61 -10.14 -8.82 30.46
CA ARG A 61 -10.50 -10.24 30.63
C ARG A 61 -9.40 -11.05 31.32
N GLU A 62 -8.15 -10.79 30.97
CA GLU A 62 -6.98 -11.51 31.50
C GLU A 62 -6.37 -10.84 32.75
N GLY A 63 -6.84 -9.66 33.15
CA GLY A 63 -6.31 -8.89 34.27
C GLY A 63 -4.90 -8.34 34.04
N LEU A 64 -4.60 -7.93 32.80
CA LEU A 64 -3.29 -7.42 32.38
C LEU A 64 -3.28 -5.90 32.31
N GLU A 65 -2.11 -5.32 32.52
CA GLU A 65 -1.81 -3.94 32.13
C GLU A 65 -1.35 -3.92 30.66
N TYR A 66 -1.64 -2.83 29.94
CA TYR A 66 -1.23 -2.68 28.55
C TYR A 66 -0.90 -1.22 28.21
N GLU A 67 -0.07 -1.05 27.18
CA GLU A 67 0.27 0.23 26.57
C GLU A 67 0.22 0.08 25.05
N ILE A 68 -0.23 1.14 24.35
CA ILE A 68 -0.23 1.20 22.89
C ILE A 68 0.37 2.54 22.47
N GLU A 69 1.46 2.50 21.71
CA GLU A 69 2.10 3.67 21.11
C GLU A 69 1.92 3.65 19.59
N GLU A 70 1.51 4.78 19.00
CA GLU A 70 1.54 4.96 17.55
C GLU A 70 2.90 5.51 17.13
N ILE A 71 3.71 4.65 16.50
CA ILE A 71 5.09 4.98 16.13
C ILE A 71 5.22 5.63 14.74
N MET A 72 4.21 5.46 13.86
CA MET A 72 4.23 5.98 12.50
C MET A 72 2.81 6.07 11.93
N ARG A 73 2.51 7.21 11.29
CA ARG A 73 1.31 7.42 10.47
C ARG A 73 1.71 7.97 9.10
N VAL A 74 1.17 7.38 8.04
CA VAL A 74 1.31 7.85 6.67
C VAL A 74 -0.08 7.92 6.08
N ASP A 75 -0.54 9.13 5.75
CA ASP A 75 -1.85 9.37 5.17
C ASP A 75 -1.90 8.97 3.70
N ALA A 76 -3.10 8.67 3.19
CA ALA A 76 -3.34 8.43 1.79
C ALA A 76 -2.92 9.64 0.94
N ASP A 77 -2.16 9.38 -0.12
CA ASP A 77 -1.61 10.41 -1.02
C ASP A 77 -2.17 10.20 -2.44
N PRO A 78 -3.44 10.57 -2.70
CA PRO A 78 -4.05 10.38 -4.00
C PRO A 78 -3.35 11.25 -5.04
N PHE A 79 -3.08 10.64 -6.19
CA PHE A 79 -2.57 11.34 -7.37
C PHE A 79 -3.65 12.26 -7.98
N ASP A 80 -3.20 13.24 -8.76
CA ASP A 80 -4.07 14.23 -9.39
C ASP A 80 -5.06 13.57 -10.36
N GLN A 81 -6.35 13.80 -10.15
CA GLN A 81 -7.41 13.15 -10.92
C GLN A 81 -7.35 13.50 -12.40
N ASN A 82 -6.97 14.73 -12.75
CA ASN A 82 -6.88 15.16 -14.13
C ASN A 82 -5.69 14.51 -14.84
N CYS A 83 -4.56 14.31 -14.16
CA CYS A 83 -3.46 13.50 -14.66
C CYS A 83 -3.86 12.02 -14.86
N ILE A 84 -4.60 11.43 -13.90
CA ILE A 84 -5.12 10.06 -14.02
C ILE A 84 -6.04 9.92 -15.23
N ASP A 85 -6.97 10.85 -15.41
CA ASP A 85 -7.93 10.80 -16.53
C ASP A 85 -7.21 10.95 -17.88
N THR A 86 -6.17 11.79 -17.97
CA THR A 86 -5.32 11.87 -19.18
C THR A 86 -4.60 10.56 -19.49
N VAL A 87 -4.12 9.84 -18.47
CA VAL A 87 -3.54 8.50 -18.66
C VAL A 87 -4.58 7.51 -19.17
N VAL A 88 -5.80 7.56 -18.64
CA VAL A 88 -6.92 6.72 -19.08
C VAL A 88 -7.26 6.97 -20.55
N GLU A 89 -7.42 8.22 -20.96
CA GLU A 89 -7.69 8.59 -22.36
C GLU A 89 -6.54 8.15 -23.30
N ALA A 90 -5.30 8.25 -22.83
CA ALA A 90 -4.12 7.77 -23.56
C ALA A 90 -4.14 6.24 -23.74
N ALA A 91 -4.53 5.48 -22.71
CA ALA A 91 -4.70 4.03 -22.78
C ALA A 91 -5.81 3.63 -23.76
N GLU A 92 -6.95 4.32 -23.72
CA GLU A 92 -8.06 4.12 -24.66
C GLU A 92 -7.65 4.42 -26.11
N THR A 93 -6.81 5.43 -26.33
CA THR A 93 -6.27 5.77 -27.66
C THR A 93 -5.32 4.70 -28.19
N VAL A 94 -4.49 4.12 -27.31
CA VAL A 94 -3.63 2.97 -27.67
C VAL A 94 -4.47 1.71 -27.93
N GLY A 95 -5.64 1.60 -27.29
CA GLY A 95 -6.55 0.46 -27.42
C GLY A 95 -6.12 -0.73 -26.56
N CYS A 96 -5.43 -0.49 -25.44
CA CYS A 96 -5.04 -1.54 -24.50
C CYS A 96 -6.07 -1.71 -23.37
N GLU A 97 -6.11 -2.91 -22.78
CA GLU A 97 -6.84 -3.13 -21.54
C GLU A 97 -6.13 -2.45 -20.38
N TYR A 98 -6.90 -1.89 -19.44
CA TYR A 98 -6.35 -1.23 -18.26
C TYR A 98 -7.26 -1.44 -17.06
N THR A 99 -6.70 -1.23 -15.87
CA THR A 99 -7.45 -1.11 -14.61
C THR A 99 -6.88 0.03 -13.79
N ARG A 100 -7.71 0.63 -12.93
CA ARG A 100 -7.24 1.59 -11.93
C ARG A 100 -6.71 0.80 -10.73
N LEU A 101 -5.56 1.21 -10.22
CA LEU A 101 -4.88 0.56 -9.10
C LEU A 101 -4.25 1.61 -8.19
N VAL A 102 -4.01 1.21 -6.95
CA VAL A 102 -3.24 2.00 -5.99
C VAL A 102 -1.88 1.34 -5.80
N SER A 103 -0.82 2.14 -5.79
CA SER A 103 0.52 1.59 -5.59
C SER A 103 0.70 1.13 -4.14
N GLY A 104 1.13 -0.12 -3.97
CA GLY A 104 1.56 -0.65 -2.67
C GLY A 104 3.00 -0.30 -2.29
N ALA A 105 3.74 0.39 -3.17
CA ALA A 105 5.14 0.76 -2.99
C ALA A 105 5.34 2.28 -3.08
N GLY A 106 6.37 2.78 -2.40
CA GLY A 106 6.78 4.18 -2.52
C GLY A 106 7.57 4.42 -3.80
N HIS A 107 7.28 5.52 -4.49
CA HIS A 107 7.96 5.99 -5.70
C HIS A 107 8.34 7.46 -5.58
N ASP A 108 9.31 7.91 -6.38
CA ASP A 108 9.66 9.35 -6.44
C ASP A 108 8.45 10.22 -6.80
N ALA A 109 7.49 9.67 -7.57
CA ALA A 109 6.24 10.32 -7.91
C ALA A 109 5.41 10.75 -6.69
N ASN A 110 5.49 10.02 -5.55
CA ASN A 110 4.81 10.43 -4.32
C ASN A 110 5.36 11.76 -3.79
N TYR A 111 6.66 12.00 -3.93
CA TYR A 111 7.24 13.29 -3.54
C TYR A 111 6.91 14.40 -4.55
N LEU A 112 6.87 14.06 -5.85
CA LEU A 112 6.45 15.01 -6.89
C LEU A 112 4.98 15.44 -6.74
N ASN A 113 4.11 14.54 -6.29
CA ASN A 113 2.69 14.82 -6.05
C ASN A 113 2.47 15.99 -5.07
N LYS A 114 3.43 16.25 -4.18
CA LYS A 114 3.37 17.36 -3.21
C LYS A 114 3.62 18.73 -3.84
N ILE A 115 4.16 18.79 -5.04
CA ILE A 115 4.59 20.05 -5.67
C ILE A 115 4.07 20.25 -7.10
N ALA A 116 3.52 19.22 -7.73
CA ALA A 116 2.93 19.28 -9.06
C ALA A 116 1.85 18.21 -9.27
N PRO A 117 0.83 18.47 -10.10
CA PRO A 117 -0.11 17.45 -10.55
C PRO A 117 0.63 16.24 -11.12
N THR A 118 0.44 15.08 -10.51
CA THR A 118 1.20 13.86 -10.80
C THR A 118 0.25 12.68 -10.89
N SER A 119 0.57 11.71 -11.75
CA SER A 119 -0.04 10.37 -11.78
C SER A 119 1.01 9.35 -12.20
N MET A 120 0.68 8.06 -12.17
CA MET A 120 1.59 6.99 -12.56
C MET A 120 0.94 6.05 -13.59
N ILE A 121 1.79 5.43 -14.41
CA ILE A 121 1.41 4.35 -15.33
C ILE A 121 2.18 3.10 -14.89
N PHE A 122 1.47 2.00 -14.66
CA PHE A 122 2.06 0.70 -14.38
C PHE A 122 1.94 -0.22 -15.58
N VAL A 123 2.95 -1.09 -15.72
CA VAL A 123 2.92 -2.25 -16.61
C VAL A 123 3.06 -3.50 -15.75
N PRO A 124 2.46 -4.64 -16.14
CA PRO A 124 2.56 -5.86 -15.35
C PRO A 124 4.01 -6.37 -15.26
N SER A 125 4.33 -7.04 -14.16
CA SER A 125 5.53 -7.86 -14.05
C SER A 125 5.10 -9.32 -13.91
N VAL A 126 5.82 -10.24 -14.56
CA VAL A 126 5.50 -11.67 -14.56
C VAL A 126 5.49 -12.18 -13.12
N ASP A 127 4.38 -12.85 -12.76
CA ASP A 127 4.08 -13.33 -11.41
C ASP A 127 4.10 -12.26 -10.30
N GLY A 128 4.06 -10.97 -10.65
CA GLY A 128 4.13 -9.85 -9.70
C GLY A 128 5.44 -9.78 -8.92
N ILE A 129 6.52 -10.39 -9.43
CA ILE A 129 7.82 -10.42 -8.76
C ILE A 129 8.51 -9.08 -8.94
N SER A 130 9.04 -8.52 -7.84
CA SER A 130 9.96 -7.40 -7.90
C SER A 130 11.09 -7.52 -6.88
N HIS A 131 12.17 -6.73 -7.03
CA HIS A 131 13.37 -6.75 -6.18
C HIS A 131 14.08 -8.11 -6.14
N ARG A 132 13.98 -8.88 -7.22
CA ARG A 132 14.68 -10.15 -7.42
C ARG A 132 15.27 -10.18 -8.82
N GLU A 133 16.36 -10.93 -9.00
CA GLU A 133 17.02 -11.08 -10.31
C GLU A 133 16.10 -11.69 -11.39
N SER A 134 15.04 -12.38 -10.98
CA SER A 134 14.02 -12.95 -11.87
C SER A 134 12.87 -11.98 -12.20
N GLU A 135 12.90 -10.74 -11.70
CA GLU A 135 11.95 -9.70 -12.08
C GLU A 135 11.96 -9.52 -13.61
N PHE A 136 10.79 -9.57 -14.22
CA PHE A 136 10.67 -9.54 -15.68
C PHE A 136 9.31 -8.96 -16.10
N THR A 137 9.31 -8.17 -17.17
CA THR A 137 8.11 -7.66 -17.83
C THR A 137 8.25 -7.96 -19.32
N GLU A 138 7.17 -8.46 -19.93
CA GLU A 138 7.15 -8.79 -21.36
C GLU A 138 7.34 -7.52 -22.21
N TRP A 139 8.03 -7.66 -23.35
CA TRP A 139 8.32 -6.52 -24.21
C TRP A 139 7.05 -5.83 -24.73
N ASP A 140 5.99 -6.59 -25.00
CA ASP A 140 4.72 -6.03 -25.47
C ASP A 140 4.08 -5.12 -24.41
N ASP A 141 4.20 -5.46 -23.13
CA ASP A 141 3.74 -4.63 -22.02
C ASP A 141 4.58 -3.35 -21.88
N ILE A 142 5.91 -3.46 -22.03
CA ILE A 142 6.82 -2.30 -22.01
C ILE A 142 6.49 -1.33 -23.15
N VAL A 143 6.31 -1.84 -24.37
CA VAL A 143 5.98 -1.02 -25.54
C VAL A 143 4.62 -0.36 -25.35
N THR A 144 3.63 -1.10 -24.88
CA THR A 144 2.27 -0.59 -24.61
C THR A 144 2.31 0.52 -23.56
N GLY A 145 2.93 0.29 -22.40
CA GLY A 145 3.06 1.32 -21.36
C GLY A 145 3.81 2.57 -21.82
N THR A 146 4.84 2.39 -22.65
CA THR A 146 5.60 3.52 -23.24
C THR A 146 4.74 4.32 -24.22
N ALA A 147 3.89 3.66 -25.02
CA ALA A 147 2.96 4.33 -25.93
C ALA A 147 1.91 5.14 -25.17
N VAL A 148 1.37 4.60 -24.07
CA VAL A 148 0.44 5.33 -23.19
C VAL A 148 1.13 6.55 -22.57
N LEU A 149 2.36 6.39 -22.06
CA LEU A 149 3.15 7.49 -21.51
C LEU A 149 3.37 8.60 -22.55
N LEU A 150 3.75 8.23 -23.78
CA LEU A 150 3.97 9.19 -24.86
C LEU A 150 2.71 10.02 -25.13
N ASN A 151 1.56 9.36 -25.29
CA ASN A 151 0.28 10.02 -25.57
C ASN A 151 -0.14 10.93 -24.41
N ALA A 152 -0.02 10.47 -23.16
CA ALA A 152 -0.36 11.27 -21.97
C ALA A 152 0.52 12.51 -21.83
N VAL A 153 1.83 12.37 -22.05
CA VAL A 153 2.78 13.49 -22.02
C VAL A 153 2.48 14.49 -23.15
N GLN A 154 2.18 14.01 -24.36
CA GLN A 154 1.82 14.88 -25.48
C GLN A 154 0.53 15.67 -25.21
N ALA A 155 -0.48 15.04 -24.62
CA ALA A 155 -1.72 15.71 -24.22
C ALA A 155 -1.43 16.82 -23.20
N LYS A 156 -0.69 16.52 -22.12
CA LYS A 156 -0.32 17.51 -21.10
C LYS A 156 0.59 18.62 -21.60
N ALA A 157 1.48 18.34 -22.53
CA ALA A 157 2.37 19.35 -23.10
C ALA A 157 1.67 20.30 -24.08
N ALA A 158 0.46 19.96 -24.54
CA ALA A 158 -0.33 20.77 -25.48
C ALA A 158 -1.36 21.68 -24.79
N GLU A 159 -1.52 21.56 -23.47
CA GLU A 159 -2.35 22.43 -22.61
C GLU A 159 -1.67 23.79 -22.36
#